data_AF-A0A1H1HT10-F1
#
_entry.id   AF-A0A1H1HT10-F1
#
_cell.length_a   1.000
_cell.length_b   1.000
_cell.length_c   1.000
_cell.angle_alpha   90.00
_cell.angle_beta   90.00
_cell.angle_gamma   90.00
#
_symmetry.space_group_name_H-M   'P 1'
#
loop_
_entity.id
_entity.type
_entity.pdbx_description
1 polymer ?
#
loop_
_entity_poly.entity_id
_entity_poly.type
_entity_poly.pdbx_seq_one_letter_code
_entity_poly.pdbx_strand_id
1 'polypeptide(L)'
;MNNQLKHNGYIGSIEASLEDNCLFGKILFIKALVSYEGKTVAELDAAFREAVDDYLTTCQALGQTPEKPCKGSFNVRVGHDLHLAVALEATRKKVTLNDLTRQALNEFLQHHRADS
;
A
#
# COMPACT_ATOMS: atom_id res chain seq x y z
N MET A 1 0.97 -14.58 -11.40
CA MET A 1 1.87 -13.53 -11.95
C MET A 1 2.11 -12.52 -10.86
N ASN A 2 3.35 -12.24 -10.48
CA ASN A 2 3.69 -11.28 -9.42
C ASN A 2 4.01 -9.92 -10.03
N ASN A 3 3.06 -8.98 -10.02
CA ASN A 3 3.24 -7.61 -10.50
C ASN A 3 3.73 -6.68 -9.37
N GLN A 4 4.83 -7.04 -8.72
CA GLN A 4 5.37 -6.27 -7.58
C GLN A 4 6.89 -6.11 -7.69
N LEU A 5 7.35 -4.88 -7.47
CA LEU A 5 8.76 -4.55 -7.37
C LEU A 5 9.25 -4.76 -5.94
N LYS A 6 10.53 -5.12 -5.75
CA LYS A 6 11.11 -5.39 -4.43
C LYS A 6 12.54 -4.88 -4.33
N HIS A 7 12.82 -4.05 -3.33
CA HIS A 7 14.14 -3.50 -3.05
C HIS A 7 14.28 -3.17 -1.57
N ASN A 8 15.41 -3.48 -0.94
CA ASN A 8 15.68 -3.21 0.49
C ASN A 8 14.54 -3.59 1.47
N GLY A 9 13.80 -4.65 1.16
CA GLY A 9 12.66 -5.11 1.97
C GLY A 9 11.32 -4.43 1.66
N TYR A 10 11.32 -3.33 0.90
CA TYR A 10 10.14 -2.62 0.41
C TYR A 10 9.49 -3.31 -0.78
N ILE A 11 8.21 -3.01 -1.00
CA ILE A 11 7.42 -3.54 -2.10
C ILE A 11 6.83 -2.36 -2.86
N GLY A 12 6.89 -2.38 -4.18
CA GLY A 12 6.30 -1.36 -5.05
C GLY A 12 5.10 -1.88 -5.86
N SER A 13 4.09 -1.03 -6.08
CA SER A 13 3.03 -1.30 -7.09
C SER A 13 3.52 -1.04 -8.52
N ILE A 14 2.82 -1.63 -9.48
CA ILE A 14 3.01 -1.36 -10.91
C ILE A 14 1.61 -1.07 -11.48
N GLU A 15 1.42 0.14 -11.95
CA GLU A 15 0.17 0.66 -12.51
C GLU A 15 0.48 1.37 -13.84
N ALA A 16 -0.51 1.50 -14.71
CA ALA A 16 -0.37 2.16 -16.01
C ALA A 16 -1.29 3.38 -16.08
N SER A 17 -0.75 4.55 -16.40
CA SER A 17 -1.53 5.75 -16.73
C SER A 17 -1.73 5.80 -18.24
N LEU A 18 -2.97 5.64 -18.70
CA LEU A 18 -3.32 5.78 -20.11
C LEU A 18 -3.34 7.25 -20.55
N GLU A 19 -3.58 8.17 -19.62
CA GLU A 19 -3.61 9.61 -19.88
C GLU A 19 -2.20 10.15 -20.13
N ASP A 20 -1.25 9.76 -19.27
CA ASP A 20 0.14 10.23 -19.34
C ASP A 20 1.04 9.33 -20.20
N ASN A 21 0.47 8.21 -20.69
CA ASN A 21 1.17 7.19 -21.46
C ASN A 21 2.47 6.71 -20.78
N CYS A 22 2.38 6.44 -19.47
CA CYS A 22 3.49 5.99 -18.64
C CYS A 22 3.07 4.90 -17.65
N LEU A 23 4.06 4.23 -17.06
CA LEU A 23 3.86 3.40 -15.87
C LEU A 23 4.15 4.24 -14.63
N PHE A 24 3.40 3.96 -13.56
CA PHE A 24 3.63 4.56 -12.27
C PHE A 24 3.48 3.52 -11.16
N GLY A 25 3.97 3.86 -9.99
CA GLY A 25 3.82 3.02 -8.81
C GLY A 25 4.09 3.79 -7.53
N LYS A 26 3.85 3.12 -6.41
CA LYS A 26 4.16 3.64 -5.08
C LYS A 26 4.67 2.54 -4.17
N ILE A 27 5.44 2.93 -3.17
CA ILE A 27 5.87 2.01 -2.11
C ILE A 27 4.63 1.59 -1.31
N LEU A 28 4.46 0.28 -1.18
CA LEU A 28 3.36 -0.37 -0.49
C LEU A 28 3.73 -0.65 0.98
N PHE A 29 2.69 -0.70 1.81
CA PHE A 29 2.75 -1.08 3.23
C PHE A 29 3.53 -0.13 4.14
N ILE A 30 3.64 1.14 3.74
CA ILE A 30 4.11 2.27 4.56
C ILE A 30 3.10 3.41 4.52
N LYS A 31 3.14 4.33 5.48
CA LYS A 31 2.27 5.53 5.52
C LYS A 31 2.81 6.65 4.64
N ALA A 32 4.13 6.78 4.51
CA ALA A 32 4.73 7.76 3.63
C ALA A 32 4.30 7.55 2.18
N LEU A 33 3.88 8.62 1.51
CA LEU A 33 3.55 8.59 0.10
C LEU A 33 4.83 8.77 -0.72
N VAL A 34 5.38 7.65 -1.19
CA VAL A 34 6.55 7.63 -2.08
C VAL A 34 6.13 7.02 -3.41
N SER A 35 6.10 7.84 -4.45
CA SER A 35 5.71 7.48 -5.81
C SER A 35 6.89 7.54 -6.77
N TYR A 36 6.81 6.78 -7.85
CA TYR A 36 7.81 6.73 -8.92
C TYR A 36 7.11 6.43 -10.26
N GLU A 37 7.76 6.78 -11.36
CA GLU A 37 7.23 6.64 -12.71
C GLU A 37 8.31 6.20 -13.70
N GLY A 38 7.90 5.64 -14.83
CA GLY A 38 8.79 5.21 -15.90
C GLY A 38 8.01 4.84 -17.16
N LYS A 39 8.63 4.93 -18.34
CA LYS A 39 7.96 4.58 -19.61
C LYS A 39 8.05 3.10 -19.92
N THR A 40 8.99 2.40 -19.29
CA THR A 40 9.16 0.95 -19.41
C THR A 40 9.21 0.31 -18.03
N VAL A 41 8.99 -1.01 -17.95
CA VAL A 41 9.12 -1.75 -16.69
C VAL A 41 10.54 -1.64 -16.11
N ALA A 42 11.56 -1.57 -16.98
CA ALA A 42 12.94 -1.41 -16.54
C ALA A 42 13.20 -0.02 -15.93
N GLU A 43 12.68 1.04 -16.56
CA GLU A 43 12.74 2.39 -16.01
C GLU A 43 11.97 2.49 -14.68
N LEU A 44 10.80 1.85 -14.60
CA LEU A 44 10.00 1.83 -13.38
C LEU A 44 10.71 1.10 -12.23
N ASP A 45 11.40 -0.03 -12.50
CA ASP A 45 12.19 -0.75 -11.48
C ASP A 45 13.38 0.10 -10.99
N ALA A 46 14.05 0.80 -11.91
CA ALA A 46 15.14 1.71 -11.55
C ALA A 46 14.62 2.88 -10.68
N ALA A 47 13.55 3.54 -11.12
CA ALA A 47 12.92 4.63 -10.39
C ALA A 47 12.39 4.19 -9.02
N PHE A 48 11.88 2.97 -8.90
CA PHE A 48 11.47 2.40 -7.62
C PHE A 48 12.65 2.22 -6.66
N ARG A 49 13.79 1.69 -7.13
CA ARG A 49 14.98 1.51 -6.29
C ARG A 49 15.52 2.85 -5.80
N GLU A 50 15.61 3.83 -6.68
CA GLU A 50 16.00 5.21 -6.35
C GLU A 50 15.05 5.81 -5.32
N ALA A 51 13.73 5.72 -5.54
CA ALA A 51 12.74 6.25 -4.60
C ALA A 51 12.80 5.59 -3.20
N VAL A 52 13.13 4.30 -3.12
CA VAL A 52 13.35 3.59 -1.85
C VAL A 52 14.63 4.08 -1.16
N ASP A 53 15.72 4.22 -1.90
CA ASP A 53 17.01 4.65 -1.35
C ASP A 53 16.96 6.13 -0.90
N ASP A 54 16.25 6.99 -1.66
CA ASP A 54 15.97 8.37 -1.31
C ASP A 54 15.07 8.47 -0.08
N TYR A 55 14.05 7.63 0.04
CA TYR A 55 13.21 7.54 1.23
C TYR A 55 14.04 7.19 2.47
N LEU A 56 14.90 6.18 2.39
CA LEU A 56 15.77 5.77 3.49
C LEU A 56 16.75 6.89 3.87
N THR A 57 17.35 7.54 2.88
CA THR A 57 18.27 8.67 3.08
C THR A 57 17.56 9.85 3.73
N THR A 58 16.35 10.18 3.29
CA THR A 58 15.52 11.24 3.86
C THR A 58 15.15 10.94 5.31
N CYS A 59 14.75 9.71 5.61
CA CYS A 59 14.49 9.29 6.99
C CYS A 59 15.72 9.47 7.88
N GLN A 60 16.91 9.07 7.40
CA GLN A 60 18.16 9.25 8.13
C GLN A 60 18.48 10.74 8.37
N ALA A 61 18.35 11.58 7.35
CA ALA A 61 18.61 13.02 7.44
C ALA A 61 17.66 13.72 8.42
N LEU A 62 16.40 13.26 8.50
CA LEU A 62 15.40 13.78 9.43
C LEU A 62 15.46 13.15 10.83
N GLY A 63 16.39 12.22 11.08
CA GLY A 63 16.46 11.46 12.34
C GLY A 63 15.22 10.58 12.60
N GLN A 64 14.47 10.25 11.55
CA GLN A 64 13.27 9.42 11.61
C GLN A 64 13.63 7.96 11.35
N THR A 65 12.98 7.03 12.07
CA THR A 65 13.11 5.61 11.76
C THR A 65 12.29 5.29 10.52
N PRO A 66 12.88 4.73 9.44
CA PRO A 66 12.12 4.32 8.27
C PRO A 66 11.00 3.34 8.64
N GLU A 67 9.84 3.50 8.04
CA GLU A 67 8.72 2.59 8.26
C GLU A 67 9.10 1.21 7.74
N LYS A 68 8.95 0.20 8.60
CA LYS A 68 9.11 -1.19 8.18
C LYS A 68 7.83 -1.60 7.43
N PRO A 69 7.93 -2.04 6.17
CA PRO A 69 6.78 -2.55 5.44
C PRO A 69 6.11 -3.66 6.25
N CYS A 70 4.84 -3.47 6.60
CA CYS A 70 4.06 -4.51 7.27
C CYS A 70 3.81 -5.67 6.29
N LYS A 71 4.71 -6.65 6.27
CA LYS A 71 4.52 -7.92 5.58
C LYS A 71 3.77 -8.88 6.50
N GLY A 72 2.48 -8.65 6.64
CA GLY A 72 1.57 -9.57 7.29
C GLY A 72 0.38 -9.84 6.37
N SER A 73 0.17 -11.09 5.99
CA SER A 73 -1.16 -11.51 5.55
C SER A 73 -2.06 -11.52 6.78
N PHE A 74 -3.05 -10.63 6.82
CA PHE A 74 -4.07 -10.65 7.86
C PHE A 74 -5.17 -11.66 7.50
N ASN A 75 -4.87 -12.95 7.72
CA ASN A 75 -5.80 -14.02 7.40
C ASN A 75 -6.82 -14.19 8.53
N VAL A 76 -8.04 -13.71 8.30
CA VAL A 76 -9.15 -13.82 9.27
C VAL A 76 -10.31 -14.60 8.66
N ARG A 77 -10.88 -15.51 9.45
CA ARG A 77 -12.13 -16.19 9.10
C ARG A 77 -13.30 -15.39 9.67
N VAL A 78 -14.06 -14.73 8.80
CA VAL A 78 -15.19 -13.86 9.19
C VAL A 78 -16.57 -14.50 8.99
N GLY A 79 -16.62 -15.71 8.40
CA GLY A 79 -17.88 -16.38 8.05
C GLY A 79 -18.47 -15.92 6.72
N HIS A 80 -19.36 -16.73 6.13
CA HIS A 80 -19.90 -16.51 4.78
C HIS A 80 -20.72 -15.21 4.69
N ASP A 81 -21.69 -15.03 5.58
CA ASP A 81 -22.65 -13.93 5.49
C ASP A 81 -21.96 -12.57 5.64
N LEU A 82 -21.03 -12.46 6.60
CA LEU A 82 -20.27 -11.24 6.82
C LEU A 82 -19.32 -10.96 5.66
N HIS A 83 -18.64 -11.99 5.13
CA HIS A 83 -17.79 -11.82 3.95
C HIS A 83 -18.60 -11.30 2.75
N LEU A 84 -19.78 -11.88 2.50
CA LEU A 84 -20.65 -11.49 1.40
C LEU A 84 -21.12 -10.04 1.54
N ALA A 85 -21.61 -9.65 2.72
CA ALA A 85 -22.08 -8.30 2.99
C ALA A 85 -20.96 -7.26 2.77
N VAL A 86 -19.77 -7.51 3.30
CA VAL A 86 -18.62 -6.59 3.17
C VAL A 86 -18.13 -6.53 1.72
N ALA A 87 -18.14 -7.64 0.97
CA ALA A 87 -17.75 -7.67 -0.44
C ALA A 87 -18.71 -6.86 -1.34
N LEU A 88 -20.02 -6.97 -1.09
CA LEU A 88 -21.04 -6.17 -1.79
C LEU A 88 -20.86 -4.67 -1.51
N GLU A 89 -20.63 -4.32 -0.24
CA GLU A 89 -20.40 -2.93 0.15
C GLU A 89 -19.11 -2.35 -0.43
N ALA A 90 -18.02 -3.12 -0.45
CA ALA A 90 -16.76 -2.72 -1.07
C ALA A 90 -16.98 -2.42 -2.56
N THR A 91 -17.72 -3.28 -3.26
CA THR A 91 -18.08 -3.10 -4.67
C THR A 91 -18.90 -1.83 -4.89
N ARG A 92 -19.92 -1.59 -4.06
CA ARG A 92 -20.77 -0.39 -4.12
C ARG A 92 -19.96 0.89 -3.93
N LYS A 93 -18.97 0.85 -3.04
CA LYS A 93 -18.07 1.98 -2.75
C LYS A 93 -16.89 2.09 -3.72
N LYS A 94 -16.76 1.18 -4.70
CA LYS A 94 -15.62 1.10 -5.63
C LYS A 94 -14.26 1.01 -4.93
N VAL A 95 -14.20 0.28 -3.81
CA VAL A 95 -12.97 0.01 -3.06
C VAL A 95 -12.74 -1.49 -2.94
N THR A 96 -11.54 -1.90 -2.56
CA THR A 96 -11.26 -3.32 -2.32
C THR A 96 -11.83 -3.78 -0.98
N LEU A 97 -12.07 -5.10 -0.83
CA LEU A 97 -12.46 -5.71 0.44
C LEU A 97 -11.44 -5.39 1.56
N ASN A 98 -10.15 -5.40 1.21
CA ASN A 98 -9.07 -5.06 2.13
C ASN A 98 -9.13 -3.59 2.56
N ASP A 99 -9.41 -2.66 1.64
CA ASP A 99 -9.55 -1.23 1.98
C ASP A 99 -10.71 -1.00 2.94
N LEU A 100 -11.84 -1.65 2.69
CA LEU A 100 -13.01 -1.55 3.56
C LEU A 100 -12.75 -2.16 4.94
N THR A 101 -12.05 -3.31 4.99
CA THR A 101 -11.63 -3.94 6.24
C THR A 101 -10.68 -3.03 7.03
N ARG A 102 -9.74 -2.37 6.35
CA ARG A 102 -8.84 -1.39 6.96
C ARG A 102 -9.60 -0.20 7.57
N GLN A 103 -10.60 0.31 6.87
CA GLN A 103 -11.45 1.40 7.37
C GLN A 103 -12.18 0.99 8.65
N ALA A 104 -12.82 -0.17 8.65
CA ALA A 104 -13.53 -0.69 9.83
C ALA A 104 -12.61 -0.89 11.04
N LEU A 105 -11.40 -1.41 10.84
CA LEU A 105 -10.40 -1.56 11.91
C LEU A 105 -9.97 -0.20 12.48
N ASN A 106 -9.81 0.82 11.63
CA ASN A 106 -9.44 2.16 12.07
C ASN A 106 -10.57 2.81 12.88
N GLU A 107 -11.82 2.70 12.42
CA GLU A 107 -12.99 3.16 13.16
C GLU A 107 -13.12 2.46 14.52
N PHE A 108 -12.93 1.14 14.57
CA PHE A 108 -12.97 0.38 15.82
C PHE A 108 -11.95 0.91 16.85
N LEU A 109 -10.72 1.14 16.43
CA LEU A 109 -9.65 1.67 17.30
C LEU A 109 -9.93 3.11 17.76
N GLN A 110 -10.56 3.94 16.93
CA GLN A 110 -10.90 5.31 17.30
C GLN A 110 -11.99 5.35 18.38
N HIS A 111 -13.00 4.49 18.27
CA HIS A 111 -14.10 4.44 19.24
C HIS A 111 -13.67 3.83 20.59
N HIS A 112 -12.72 2.88 20.60
CA HIS A 112 -12.32 2.17 21.82
C HIS A 112 -11.03 2.70 22.46
N ARG A 113 -10.37 3.69 21.86
CA ARG A 113 -9.24 4.41 22.52
C ARG A 113 -9.70 5.48 23.49
N ALA A 114 -10.97 5.89 23.47
CA ALA A 114 -11.51 6.90 24.37
C ALA A 114 -11.82 6.36 25.78
N ASP A 115 -11.78 5.04 25.97
CA ASP A 115 -12.11 4.34 27.21
C ASP A 115 -10.87 3.87 28.01
N SER A 116 -9.69 4.44 27.75
CA SER A 116 -8.42 4.14 28.47
C SER A 116 -7.69 5.43 28.84
#